data_AF-A0A966PV43-F1
#
_entry.id   AF-A0A966PV43-F1
#
_cell.length_a   1.000
_cell.length_b   1.000
_cell.length_c   1.000
_cell.angle_alpha   90.00
_cell.angle_beta   90.00
_cell.angle_gamma   90.00
#
_symmetry.space_group_name_H-M   'P 1'
#
loop_
_entity.id
_entity.type
_entity.pdbx_description
1 polymer ?
#
loop_
_entity_poly.entity_id
_entity_poly.type
_entity_poly.pdbx_seq_one_letter_code
_entity_poly.pdbx_strand_id
1 'polypeptide(L)'
;MASENDDAKKDVLRQQILDLTAQYYDEAFRKKPFLGGISQIPVSGKVFDGDELTNLVDSSLDFWLTTGRYAHEFEEEFAKVMGVKHAMLCNSGS
;
A
#
# COMPACT_ATOMS: atom_id res chain seq x y z
N MET A 1 -25.30 12.28 -18.47
CA MET A 1 -24.40 12.55 -19.61
C MET A 1 -23.15 13.34 -19.21
N ALA A 2 -23.21 14.39 -18.39
CA ALA A 2 -21.97 15.05 -17.89
C ALA A 2 -21.24 14.21 -16.80
N SER A 3 -21.97 13.46 -15.97
CA SER A 3 -21.41 12.67 -14.86
C SER A 3 -20.58 11.46 -15.31
N GLU A 4 -21.04 10.71 -16.32
CA GLU A 4 -20.32 9.51 -16.80
C GLU A 4 -18.95 9.81 -17.38
N ASN A 5 -18.76 11.01 -17.96
CA ASN A 5 -17.50 11.40 -18.59
C ASN A 5 -16.46 11.91 -17.56
N ASP A 6 -16.94 12.49 -16.45
CA ASP A 6 -16.07 12.94 -15.35
C ASP A 6 -15.59 11.75 -14.49
N ASP A 7 -16.45 10.76 -14.24
CA ASP A 7 -16.06 9.53 -13.54
C ASP A 7 -15.03 8.73 -14.36
N ALA A 8 -15.23 8.60 -15.68
CA ALA A 8 -14.27 7.97 -16.57
C ALA A 8 -12.90 8.69 -16.57
N LYS A 9 -12.89 10.02 -16.54
CA LYS A 9 -11.65 10.80 -16.46
C LYS A 9 -10.95 10.63 -15.11
N LYS A 10 -11.71 10.61 -14.01
CA LYS A 10 -11.19 10.39 -12.67
C LYS A 10 -10.51 9.02 -12.56
N ASP A 11 -11.12 7.97 -13.10
CA ASP A 11 -10.56 6.62 -13.07
C ASP A 11 -9.29 6.50 -13.92
N VAL A 12 -9.24 7.15 -15.08
CA VAL A 12 -8.00 7.23 -15.88
C VAL A 12 -6.88 7.95 -15.12
N LEU A 13 -7.17 9.08 -14.48
CA LEU A 13 -6.18 9.81 -13.69
C LEU A 13 -5.70 8.98 -12.49
N ARG A 14 -6.62 8.28 -11.83
CA ARG A 14 -6.30 7.38 -10.74
C ARG A 14 -5.32 6.31 -11.19
N GLN A 15 -5.61 5.61 -12.28
CA GLN A 15 -4.71 4.57 -12.80
C GLN A 15 -3.34 5.15 -13.17
N GLN A 16 -3.28 6.31 -13.82
CA GLN A 16 -2.01 6.98 -14.13
C GLN A 16 -1.17 7.29 -12.89
N ILE A 17 -1.82 7.73 -11.80
CA ILE A 17 -1.13 7.99 -10.52
C ILE A 17 -0.57 6.69 -9.94
N LEU A 18 -1.32 5.60 -9.98
CA LEU A 18 -0.85 4.30 -9.48
C LEU A 18 0.31 3.77 -10.33
N ASP A 19 0.23 3.85 -11.65
CA ASP A 19 1.30 3.43 -12.56
C ASP A 19 2.59 4.23 -12.35
N LEU A 20 2.46 5.55 -12.14
CA LEU A 20 3.61 6.42 -11.81
C LEU A 20 4.16 6.15 -10.41
N THR A 21 3.32 5.75 -9.47
CA THR A 21 3.73 5.38 -8.11
C THR A 21 4.57 4.10 -8.13
N ALA A 22 4.16 3.09 -8.90
CA ALA A 22 4.95 1.87 -9.10
C ALA A 22 6.32 2.17 -9.76
N GLN A 23 6.34 2.98 -10.82
CA GLN A 23 7.59 3.42 -11.45
C GLN A 23 8.49 4.22 -10.48
N TYR A 24 7.90 5.07 -9.64
CA TYR A 24 8.63 5.80 -8.62
C TYR A 24 9.27 4.83 -7.61
N TYR A 25 8.58 3.76 -7.21
CA TYR A 25 9.14 2.77 -6.32
C TYR A 25 10.41 2.14 -6.89
N ASP A 26 10.35 1.72 -8.16
CA ASP A 26 11.47 1.07 -8.86
C ASP A 26 12.71 1.98 -8.97
N GLU A 27 12.52 3.29 -9.06
CA GLU A 27 13.61 4.26 -9.11
C GLU A 27 14.14 4.63 -7.71
N ALA A 28 13.25 4.90 -6.76
CA ALA A 28 13.58 5.43 -5.45
C ALA A 28 14.13 4.36 -4.48
N PHE A 29 13.68 3.11 -4.60
CA PHE A 29 13.97 2.03 -3.64
C PHE A 29 14.81 0.89 -4.23
N ARG A 30 15.59 1.16 -5.28
CA ARG A 30 16.50 0.17 -5.88
C ARG A 30 17.37 -0.52 -4.83
N LYS A 31 17.39 -1.86 -4.88
CA LYS A 31 18.23 -2.68 -4.02
C LYS A 31 19.70 -2.39 -4.31
N LYS A 32 20.43 -1.97 -3.27
CA LYS A 32 21.88 -1.84 -3.33
C LYS A 32 22.52 -3.21 -3.16
N PRO A 33 23.59 -3.53 -3.89
CA PRO A 33 24.31 -4.79 -3.67
C PRO A 33 24.92 -4.81 -2.27
N PHE A 34 24.93 -6.00 -1.67
CA PHE A 34 25.61 -6.22 -0.41
C PHE A 34 27.14 -6.26 -0.62
N LEU A 35 27.87 -5.52 0.20
CA LEU A 35 29.33 -5.45 0.21
C LEU A 35 29.84 -5.86 1.60
N GLY A 36 30.53 -7.01 1.67
CA GLY A 36 31.08 -7.54 2.91
C GLY A 36 32.01 -6.54 3.60
N GLY A 37 31.84 -6.37 4.91
CA GLY A 37 32.63 -5.41 5.72
C GLY A 37 32.25 -3.94 5.53
N ILE A 38 31.31 -3.60 4.64
CA ILE A 38 30.87 -2.22 4.36
C ILE A 38 29.37 -2.05 4.58
N SER A 39 28.56 -2.95 4.00
CA SER A 39 27.10 -2.89 4.11
C SER A 39 26.65 -3.09 5.55
N GLN A 40 25.74 -2.22 5.98
CA GLN A 40 25.10 -2.32 7.29
C GLN A 40 24.18 -3.56 7.34
N ILE A 41 24.18 -4.25 8.48
CA ILE A 41 23.32 -5.40 8.74
C ILE A 41 22.44 -5.05 9.95
N PRO A 42 21.32 -4.35 9.75
CA PRO A 42 20.43 -4.01 10.84
C PRO A 42 19.73 -5.27 11.38
N VAL A 43 19.44 -5.30 12.68
CA VAL A 43 18.74 -6.42 13.35
C VAL A 43 17.25 -6.50 13.00
N SER A 44 16.69 -5.41 12.45
CA SER A 44 15.32 -5.32 11.99
C SER A 44 15.18 -4.23 10.91
N GLY A 45 14.10 -4.27 10.14
CA GLY A 45 13.81 -3.26 9.13
C GLY A 45 12.50 -3.57 8.40
N LYS A 46 11.87 -2.52 7.87
CA LYS A 46 10.72 -2.69 6.98
C LYS A 46 11.18 -3.21 5.62
N VAL A 47 10.44 -4.16 5.08
CA VAL A 47 10.56 -4.64 3.71
C VAL A 47 9.20 -4.41 3.07
N PHE A 48 9.19 -3.72 1.95
CA PHE A 48 7.99 -3.38 1.19
C PHE A 48 8.39 -3.23 -0.28
N ASP A 49 7.44 -3.43 -1.16
CA ASP A 49 7.53 -3.30 -2.60
C ASP A 49 6.62 -2.19 -3.16
N GLY A 50 6.47 -2.18 -4.49
CA GLY A 50 5.65 -1.22 -5.18
C GLY A 50 4.16 -1.36 -4.84
N ASP A 51 3.69 -2.54 -4.44
CA ASP A 51 2.29 -2.78 -4.13
C ASP A 51 1.90 -2.08 -2.83
N GLU A 52 2.75 -2.11 -1.79
CA GLU A 52 2.48 -1.36 -0.56
C GLU A 52 2.39 0.15 -0.80
N LEU A 53 3.30 0.70 -1.62
CA LEU A 53 3.28 2.13 -1.93
C LEU A 53 2.06 2.51 -2.78
N THR A 54 1.70 1.65 -3.74
CA THR A 54 0.54 1.84 -4.61
C THR A 54 -0.76 1.78 -3.82
N ASN A 55 -0.92 0.81 -2.91
CA ASN A 55 -2.09 0.70 -2.03
C ASN A 55 -2.22 1.91 -1.10
N LEU A 56 -1.10 2.44 -0.58
CA LEU A 56 -1.11 3.67 0.23
C LEU A 56 -1.60 4.89 -0.57
N VAL A 57 -1.14 5.04 -1.81
CA VAL A 57 -1.59 6.13 -2.67
C VAL A 57 -3.04 5.94 -3.08
N ASP A 58 -3.45 4.71 -3.42
CA ASP A 58 -4.85 4.43 -3.78
C ASP A 58 -5.81 4.74 -2.62
N SER A 59 -5.46 4.35 -1.39
CA SER A 59 -6.25 4.71 -0.20
C SER A 59 -6.27 6.22 0.03
N SER A 60 -5.17 6.92 -0.28
CA SER A 60 -5.09 8.38 -0.16
C SER A 60 -6.01 9.09 -1.16
N LEU A 61 -6.16 8.55 -2.37
CA LEU A 61 -7.05 9.09 -3.41
C LEU A 61 -8.54 8.91 -3.09
N ASP A 62 -8.91 8.00 -2.19
CA ASP A 62 -10.27 7.95 -1.63
C ASP A 62 -10.57 9.14 -0.72
N PHE A 63 -9.53 9.70 -0.12
CA PHE A 63 -9.62 10.74 0.90
C PHE A 63 -10.56 10.38 2.07
N TRP A 64 -10.77 9.08 2.29
CA TRP A 64 -11.47 8.54 3.46
C TRP A 64 -10.44 8.23 4.54
N LEU A 65 -10.29 9.16 5.49
CA LEU A 65 -9.14 9.19 6.42
C LEU A 65 -9.30 8.31 7.66
N THR A 66 -10.45 7.69 7.83
CA THR A 66 -10.74 6.74 8.91
C THR A 66 -10.75 5.31 8.39
N THR A 67 -11.04 4.33 9.25
CA THR A 67 -11.19 2.94 8.82
C THR A 67 -12.24 2.84 7.71
N GLY A 68 -11.88 2.15 6.63
CA GLY A 68 -12.64 2.06 5.38
C GLY A 68 -12.35 0.74 4.66
N ARG A 69 -12.46 0.73 3.33
CA ARG A 69 -12.38 -0.51 2.52
C ARG A 69 -11.16 -1.38 2.83
N TYR A 70 -9.97 -0.76 2.92
CA TYR A 70 -8.72 -1.49 3.18
C TYR A 70 -8.63 -2.05 4.60
N ALA A 71 -9.21 -1.37 5.59
CA ALA A 71 -9.24 -1.87 6.96
C ALA A 71 -10.14 -3.12 7.06
N HIS A 72 -11.31 -3.07 6.42
CA HIS A 72 -12.25 -4.18 6.40
C HIS A 72 -11.68 -5.39 5.65
N GLU A 73 -11.11 -5.18 4.46
CA GLU A 73 -10.45 -6.23 3.69
C GLU A 73 -9.29 -6.87 4.47
N PHE A 74 -8.45 -6.04 5.11
CA PHE A 74 -7.36 -6.55 5.94
C PHE A 74 -7.87 -7.39 7.11
N GLU A 75 -8.88 -6.93 7.85
CA GLU A 75 -9.43 -7.66 9.01
C GLU A 75 -10.01 -9.02 8.59
N GLU A 76 -10.73 -9.09 7.47
CA GLU A 76 -11.28 -10.34 6.96
C GLU A 76 -10.19 -11.31 6.48
N GLU A 77 -9.25 -10.84 5.66
CA GLU A 77 -8.17 -11.68 5.14
C GLU A 77 -7.21 -12.11 6.24
N PHE A 78 -6.88 -11.22 7.17
CA PHE A 78 -6.01 -11.53 8.31
C PHE A 78 -6.65 -12.57 9.23
N ALA A 79 -7.96 -12.49 9.50
CA ALA A 79 -8.66 -13.50 10.29
C ALA A 79 -8.58 -14.89 9.63
N LYS A 80 -8.74 -14.96 8.30
CA LYS A 80 -8.60 -16.21 7.53
C LYS A 80 -7.18 -16.77 7.62
N VAL A 81 -6.17 -15.93 7.42
CA VAL A 81 -4.75 -16.32 7.51
C VAL A 81 -4.40 -16.86 8.91
N MET A 82 -4.92 -16.23 9.95
CA MET A 82 -4.66 -16.63 11.34
C MET A 82 -5.54 -17.79 11.83
N GLY A 83 -6.53 -18.23 11.04
CA GLY A 83 -7.46 -19.29 11.43
C GLY A 83 -8.38 -18.91 12.59
N VAL A 84 -8.70 -17.62 12.73
CA VAL A 84 -9.59 -17.10 13.79
C VAL A 84 -10.89 -16.57 13.19
N LYS A 85 -11.92 -16.44 14.03
CA LYS A 85 -13.24 -15.98 13.57
C LYS A 85 -13.27 -14.48 13.26
N HIS A 86 -12.53 -13.67 14.02
CA HIS A 86 -12.55 -12.21 13.94
C HIS A 86 -11.15 -11.65 14.18
N ALA A 87 -10.81 -10.58 13.46
CA ALA A 87 -9.68 -9.72 13.73
C ALA A 87 -10.15 -8.26 13.73
N MET A 88 -9.47 -7.39 14.48
CA MET A 88 -9.75 -5.96 14.55
C MET A 88 -8.44 -5.19 14.55
N LEU A 89 -8.35 -4.16 13.71
CA LEU A 89 -7.22 -3.25 13.67
C LEU A 89 -7.22 -2.32 14.89
N CYS A 90 -6.04 -2.07 15.41
CA CYS A 90 -5.79 -1.07 16.45
C CYS A 90 -4.54 -0.25 16.08
N ASN A 91 -4.32 0.86 16.79
CA ASN A 91 -3.23 1.79 16.48
C ASN A 91 -1.83 1.26 16.81
N SER A 92 -1.70 0.28 17.71
CA SER A 92 -0.43 -0.36 18.10
C SER A 92 -0.66 -1.65 18.88
N GLY A 93 0.35 -2.52 18.92
CA GLY A 93 0.31 -3.78 19.69
C GLY A 93 0.72 -3.67 21.17
N SER A 94 1.02 -2.47 21.66
CA SER A 94 1.42 -2.16 23.05
C SER A 94 0.38 -2.51 24.10
#